data_AF-A0A920PPE2-F1
#
_entry.id   AF-A0A920PPE2-F1
#
_cell.length_a   1.000
_cell.length_b   1.000
_cell.length_c   1.000
_cell.angle_alpha   90.00
_cell.angle_beta   90.00
_cell.angle_gamma   90.00
#
_symmetry.space_group_name_H-M   'P 1'
#
loop_
_entity.id
_entity.type
_entity.pdbx_description
1 polymer ?
#
loop_
_entity_poly.entity_id
_entity_poly.type
_entity_poly.pdbx_seq_one_letter_code
_entity_poly.pdbx_strand_id
1 'polypeptide(L)'
;MPLSGCWSETESFAEPENPTLDFLLRAWGWPETRDLLLLCGVGCLSGMGAYLISQGYRISEASLVAPFEYTGLIFAILWGILFFGDWPDFMSWVGIALIFSAALLAFYQTTNERLDLT
;
A
#
# COMPACT_ATOMS: atom_id res chain seq x y z
N MET A 1 -13.43 -33.76 43.28
CA MET A 1 -13.67 -32.69 42.28
C MET A 1 -13.61 -31.34 43.00
N PRO A 2 -12.46 -30.62 42.99
CA PRO A 2 -12.39 -29.26 43.49
C PRO A 2 -12.46 -28.28 42.31
N LEU A 3 -13.56 -27.52 42.22
CA LEU A 3 -13.76 -26.46 41.23
C LEU A 3 -13.10 -25.13 41.67
N SER A 4 -12.22 -25.15 42.67
CA SER A 4 -11.65 -23.96 43.33
C SER A 4 -10.33 -23.46 42.73
N GLY A 5 -9.80 -24.11 41.69
CA GLY A 5 -8.53 -23.73 41.05
C GLY A 5 -8.66 -22.84 39.80
N CYS A 6 -9.86 -22.65 39.25
CA CYS A 6 -10.07 -22.00 37.95
C CYS A 6 -10.00 -20.46 38.00
N TRP A 7 -9.95 -19.85 39.19
CA TRP A 7 -10.12 -18.40 39.36
C TRP A 7 -8.82 -17.65 39.65
N SER A 8 -7.67 -18.33 39.77
CA SER A 8 -6.38 -17.66 40.04
C SER A 8 -5.81 -16.92 38.83
N GLU A 9 -6.23 -17.27 37.61
CA GLU A 9 -5.79 -16.61 36.36
C GLU A 9 -6.45 -15.25 36.13
N THR A 10 -7.58 -14.97 36.77
CA THR A 10 -8.31 -13.68 36.63
C THR A 10 -7.68 -12.53 37.41
N GLU A 11 -6.79 -12.81 38.37
CA GLU A 11 -6.21 -11.79 39.26
C GLU A 11 -5.05 -11.01 38.58
N SER A 12 -4.50 -11.53 37.48
CA SER A 12 -3.45 -10.87 36.69
C SER A 12 -3.93 -9.58 35.99
N PHE A 13 -5.24 -9.42 35.76
CA PHE A 13 -5.81 -8.22 35.14
C PHE A 13 -6.04 -7.06 36.13
N ALA A 14 -5.91 -7.31 37.44
CA ALA A 14 -6.16 -6.34 38.49
C ALA A 14 -4.88 -5.69 39.06
N GLU A 15 -3.74 -5.90 38.40
CA GLU A 15 -2.50 -5.19 38.74
C GLU A 15 -2.55 -3.75 38.20
N PRO A 16 -2.32 -2.71 39.03
CA PRO A 16 -2.41 -1.29 38.63
C PRO A 16 -1.48 -0.88 37.49
N GLU A 17 -0.47 -1.69 37.18
CA GLU A 17 0.57 -1.43 36.18
C GLU A 17 0.50 -2.45 35.02
N ASN A 18 -0.70 -2.74 34.52
CA ASN A 18 -0.87 -3.59 33.35
C ASN A 18 -0.72 -2.75 32.05
N PRO A 19 0.34 -2.93 31.23
CA PRO A 19 0.61 -2.12 30.04
C PRO A 19 -0.45 -2.23 28.95
N THR A 20 -1.26 -3.30 28.97
CA THR A 20 -2.40 -3.46 28.06
C THR A 20 -3.50 -2.44 28.35
N LEU A 21 -3.75 -2.11 29.63
CA LEU A 21 -4.75 -1.11 30.00
C LEU A 21 -4.32 0.30 29.61
N ASP A 22 -3.02 0.62 29.76
CA ASP A 22 -2.47 1.90 29.33
C ASP A 22 -2.58 2.08 27.81
N PHE A 23 -2.34 1.03 27.02
CA PHE A 23 -2.54 1.09 25.57
C PHE A 23 -4.02 1.25 25.19
N LEU A 24 -4.93 0.50 25.83
CA LEU A 24 -6.37 0.52 25.50
C LEU A 24 -7.05 1.82 25.92
N LEU A 25 -6.65 2.39 27.06
CA LEU A 25 -7.22 3.62 27.63
C LEU A 25 -6.37 4.86 27.30
N ARG A 26 -5.33 4.69 26.48
CA ARG A 26 -4.47 5.78 25.99
C ARG A 26 -5.36 6.87 25.39
N ALA A 27 -5.41 8.02 26.06
CA ALA A 27 -6.14 9.17 25.55
C ALA A 27 -5.55 9.60 24.19
N TRP A 28 -6.44 9.95 23.25
CA TRP A 28 -6.04 10.48 21.94
C TRP A 28 -5.21 11.75 22.12
N GLY A 29 -3.91 11.64 21.87
CA GLY A 29 -2.99 12.77 21.85
C GLY A 29 -3.11 13.50 20.53
N TRP A 30 -3.23 14.83 20.58
CA TRP A 30 -3.15 15.63 19.37
C TRP A 30 -1.73 15.55 18.79
N PRO A 31 -1.59 15.22 17.50
CA PRO A 31 -0.28 15.14 16.86
C PRO A 31 0.42 16.50 16.85
N GLU A 32 1.75 16.48 16.88
CA GLU A 32 2.58 17.68 16.85
C GLU A 32 2.30 18.50 15.58
N THR A 33 2.43 19.82 15.63
CA THR A 33 2.11 20.71 14.50
C THR A 33 2.87 20.34 13.22
N ARG A 34 4.09 19.81 13.37
CA ARG A 34 4.90 19.30 12.26
C ARG A 34 4.24 18.10 11.58
N ASP A 35 3.75 17.14 12.35
CA ASP A 35 3.10 15.94 11.83
C ASP A 35 1.78 16.31 11.13
N LEU A 36 1.03 17.27 11.68
CA LEU A 36 -0.15 17.83 11.04
C LEU A 36 0.16 18.41 9.65
N LEU A 37 1.27 19.15 9.52
CA LEU A 37 1.67 19.75 8.25
C LEU A 37 2.10 18.69 7.23
N LEU A 38 2.80 17.64 7.66
CA LEU A 38 3.14 16.49 6.82
C LEU A 38 1.88 15.73 6.38
N LEU A 39 0.91 15.54 7.28
CA LEU A 39 -0.35 14.86 7.01
C LEU A 39 -1.19 15.62 5.96
N CYS A 40 -1.28 16.95 6.11
CA CYS A 40 -1.90 17.82 5.11
C CYS A 40 -1.16 17.75 3.77
N GLY A 41 0.18 17.76 3.77
CA GLY A 41 0.98 17.65 2.55
C GLY A 41 0.74 16.35 1.80
N VAL A 42 0.81 15.21 2.49
CA VAL A 42 0.53 13.88 1.92
C VAL A 42 -0.92 13.79 1.44
N GLY A 43 -1.88 14.30 2.22
CA GLY A 43 -3.29 14.32 1.85
C GLY A 43 -3.55 15.11 0.56
N CYS A 44 -2.98 16.32 0.45
CA CYS A 44 -3.08 17.14 -0.76
C CYS A 44 -2.45 16.47 -1.98
N LEU A 45 -1.23 15.94 -1.84
CA LEU A 45 -0.53 15.26 -2.93
C LEU A 45 -1.27 14.00 -3.38
N SER A 46 -1.71 13.16 -2.45
CA SER A 46 -2.49 11.96 -2.73
C SER A 46 -3.83 12.29 -3.38
N GLY A 47 -4.54 13.30 -2.88
CA GLY A 47 -5.81 13.76 -3.45
C GLY A 47 -5.63 14.29 -4.87
N MET A 48 -4.58 15.09 -5.12
CA MET A 48 -4.25 15.59 -6.45
C MET A 48 -3.92 14.43 -7.41
N GLY A 49 -3.14 13.44 -6.97
CA GLY A 49 -2.82 12.26 -7.76
C GLY A 49 -4.07 11.45 -8.14
N ALA A 50 -4.93 11.16 -7.16
CA ALA A 50 -6.18 10.44 -7.40
C ALA A 50 -7.13 11.22 -8.34
N TYR A 51 -7.18 12.55 -8.20
CA TYR A 51 -7.95 13.41 -9.10
C TYR A 51 -7.41 13.32 -10.53
N LEU A 52 -6.11 13.50 -10.74
CA LEU A 52 -5.47 13.41 -12.06
C LEU A 52 -5.71 12.07 -12.74
N ILE A 53 -5.58 10.96 -12.00
CA ILE A 53 -5.89 9.62 -12.50
C ILE A 53 -7.36 9.54 -12.93
N SER A 54 -8.28 10.01 -12.09
CA SER A 54 -9.72 10.02 -12.39
C SER A 54 -10.06 10.87 -13.62
N GLN A 55 -9.36 11.99 -13.83
CA GLN A 55 -9.49 12.79 -15.06
C GLN A 55 -8.96 12.04 -16.28
N GLY A 56 -7.81 11.38 -16.17
CA GLY A 56 -7.20 10.58 -17.23
C GLY A 56 -8.11 9.46 -17.72
N TYR A 57 -8.74 8.75 -16.78
CA TYR A 57 -9.75 7.71 -17.08
C TYR A 57 -10.98 8.25 -17.81
N ARG A 58 -11.35 9.52 -17.62
CA ARG A 58 -12.51 10.11 -18.30
C ARG A 58 -12.21 10.47 -19.76
N ILE A 59 -10.95 10.73 -20.09
CA ILE A 59 -10.54 11.28 -21.39
C ILE A 59 -9.91 10.19 -22.29
N SER A 60 -9.30 9.16 -21.71
CA SER A 60 -8.65 8.08 -22.47
C SER A 60 -9.51 6.83 -22.61
N GLU A 61 -9.39 6.15 -23.75
CA GLU A 61 -9.94 4.81 -23.95
C GLU A 61 -9.27 3.82 -22.98
N ALA A 62 -10.05 2.84 -22.48
CA ALA A 62 -9.61 1.87 -21.48
C ALA A 62 -8.29 1.14 -21.84
N SER A 63 -8.01 1.00 -23.14
CA SER A 63 -6.80 0.35 -23.66
C SER A 63 -5.50 1.14 -23.39
N LEU A 64 -5.57 2.47 -23.30
CA LEU A 64 -4.39 3.31 -23.01
C LEU A 64 -4.04 3.39 -21.52
N VAL A 65 -4.99 3.06 -20.64
CA VAL A 65 -4.80 3.19 -19.19
C VAL A 65 -4.21 1.94 -18.57
N ALA A 66 -4.53 0.76 -19.12
CA ALA A 66 -3.97 -0.52 -18.65
C ALA A 66 -2.43 -0.56 -18.57
N PRO A 67 -1.66 -0.06 -19.57
CA PRO A 67 -0.20 0.03 -19.47
C PRO A 67 0.28 0.97 -18.36
N PHE A 68 -0.48 2.03 -18.07
CA PHE A 68 -0.08 3.06 -17.13
C PHE A 68 -0.09 2.54 -15.68
N GLU A 69 -1.06 1.71 -15.33
CA GLU A 69 -1.13 1.07 -14.01
C GLU A 69 0.06 0.14 -13.75
N TYR A 70 0.54 -0.59 -14.77
CA TYR A 70 1.72 -1.44 -14.64
C TYR A 70 3.01 -0.64 -14.39
N THR A 71 3.12 0.58 -14.93
CA THR A 71 4.24 1.48 -14.64
C THR A 71 4.31 1.85 -13.15
N GLY A 72 3.16 1.92 -12.48
CA GLY A 72 3.08 2.18 -11.04
C GLY A 72 3.84 1.15 -10.20
N LEU A 73 3.93 -0.09 -10.68
CA LEU A 73 4.70 -1.14 -10.02
C LEU A 73 6.21 -0.88 -10.04
N ILE A 74 6.73 -0.34 -11.16
CA ILE A 74 8.14 0.04 -11.28
C ILE A 74 8.47 1.13 -10.26
N PHE A 75 7.58 2.13 -10.14
CA PHE A 75 7.72 3.17 -9.13
C PHE A 75 7.66 2.62 -7.71
N ALA A 76 6.79 1.64 -7.42
CA ALA A 76 6.71 1.01 -6.10
C ALA A 76 8.04 0.35 -5.70
N ILE A 77 8.68 -0.37 -6.63
CA ILE A 77 10.01 -0.99 -6.40
C ILE A 77 11.06 0.09 -6.16
N LEU A 78 11.06 1.14 -6.98
CA LEU A 78 12.01 2.24 -6.89
C LEU A 78 11.91 2.96 -5.54
N TRP A 79 10.70 3.30 -5.10
CA TRP A 79 10.46 3.90 -3.79
C TRP A 79 10.79 2.95 -2.63
N GLY A 80 10.54 1.64 -2.81
CA GLY A 80 10.95 0.60 -1.85
C GLY A 80 12.46 0.62 -1.61
N ILE A 81 13.25 0.57 -2.68
CA ILE A 81 14.72 0.62 -2.60
C ILE A 81 15.18 1.98 -2.05
N LEU A 82 14.56 3.10 -2.47
CA LEU A 82 15.02 4.44 -2.09
C LEU A 82 14.79 4.77 -0.61
N PHE A 83 13.63 4.38 -0.05
CA PHE A 83 13.29 4.71 1.33
C PHE A 83 13.66 3.62 2.33
N PHE A 84 13.48 2.36 1.96
CA PHE A 84 13.72 1.23 2.88
C PHE A 84 15.09 0.59 2.69
N GLY A 85 15.77 0.84 1.56
CA GLY A 85 17.07 0.23 1.25
C GLY A 85 17.00 -1.28 1.01
N ASP A 86 15.80 -1.86 1.02
CA ASP A 86 15.58 -3.29 0.81
C ASP A 86 15.77 -3.63 -0.66
N TRP A 87 16.82 -4.42 -0.93
CA TRP A 87 17.05 -4.97 -2.25
C TRP A 87 16.10 -6.14 -2.51
N PRO A 88 15.47 -6.19 -3.69
CA PRO A 88 14.52 -7.25 -4.01
C PRO A 88 15.20 -8.63 -3.94
N ASP A 89 14.62 -9.51 -3.12
CA ASP A 89 15.03 -10.91 -2.98
C ASP A 89 14.68 -11.70 -4.26
N PHE A 90 15.19 -12.93 -4.38
CA PHE A 90 14.90 -13.81 -5.51
C PHE A 90 13.40 -13.93 -5.81
N MET A 91 12.56 -14.00 -4.77
CA MET A 91 11.10 -14.09 -4.96
C MET A 91 10.51 -12.79 -5.53
N SER A 92 11.04 -11.62 -5.17
CA SER A 92 10.68 -10.33 -5.77
C SER A 92 11.09 -10.26 -7.24
N TRP A 93 12.27 -10.77 -7.60
CA TRP A 93 12.72 -10.84 -8.99
C TRP A 93 11.80 -11.70 -9.85
N VAL A 94 11.29 -12.82 -9.34
CA VAL A 94 10.29 -13.64 -10.05
C VAL A 94 9.01 -12.84 -10.29
N GLY A 95 8.52 -12.12 -9.29
CA GLY A 95 7.36 -11.24 -9.44
C GLY A 95 7.58 -10.13 -10.46
N ILE A 96 8.76 -9.50 -10.45
CA ILE A 96 9.15 -8.46 -11.41
C ILE A 96 9.15 -9.04 -12.84
N ALA A 97 9.78 -10.20 -13.04
CA ALA A 97 9.81 -10.86 -14.34
C ALA A 97 8.41 -11.20 -14.87
N LEU A 98 7.53 -11.68 -13.98
CA LEU A 98 6.13 -11.97 -14.32
C LEU A 98 5.40 -10.71 -14.80
N ILE A 99 5.49 -9.61 -14.07
CA ILE A 99 4.79 -8.37 -14.43
C ILE A 99 5.39 -7.73 -15.68
N PHE A 100 6.72 -7.80 -15.84
CA PHE A 100 7.40 -7.33 -17.05
C PHE A 100 6.95 -8.14 -18.29
N SER A 101 6.77 -9.45 -18.15
CA SER A 101 6.25 -10.30 -19.23
C SER A 101 4.81 -9.96 -19.61
N ALA A 102 3.96 -9.67 -18.63
CA ALA A 102 2.58 -9.22 -18.87
C ALA A 102 2.55 -7.86 -19.58
N ALA A 103 3.39 -6.91 -19.16
CA ALA A 103 3.52 -5.60 -19.81
C ALA A 103 3.97 -5.73 -21.27
N LEU A 104 4.96 -6.59 -21.53
CA LEU A 104 5.44 -6.87 -22.89
C LEU A 104 4.34 -7.49 -23.76
N LEU A 105 3.57 -8.45 -23.23
CA LEU A 105 2.44 -9.07 -23.95
C LEU A 105 1.34 -8.04 -24.29
N ALA A 106 0.99 -7.16 -23.35
CA ALA A 106 0.02 -6.10 -23.59
C ALA A 106 0.46 -5.16 -24.72
N PHE A 107 1.75 -4.80 -24.75
CA PHE A 107 2.32 -4.00 -25.83
C PHE A 107 2.27 -4.70 -27.20
N TYR A 108 2.57 -6.00 -27.24
CA TYR A 108 2.46 -6.80 -28.46
C TYR A 108 1.00 -6.88 -28.97
N GLN A 109 0.02 -7.02 -28.09
CA GLN A 109 -1.40 -7.05 -28.47
C GLN A 109 -1.85 -5.75 -29.14
N THR A 110 -1.52 -4.60 -28.53
CA THR A 110 -1.82 -3.26 -29.12
C THR A 110 -1.18 -3.09 -30.51
N THR A 111 -0.03 -3.71 -30.77
CA THR A 111 0.66 -3.59 -32.05
C THR A 111 0.00 -4.42 -33.14
N ASN A 112 -0.48 -5.62 -32.82
CA ASN A 112 -1.15 -6.50 -33.78
C ASN A 112 -2.51 -5.94 -34.24
N GLU A 113 -3.30 -5.38 -33.32
CA GLU A 113 -4.61 -4.78 -33.66
C GLU A 113 -4.50 -3.60 -34.66
N ARG A 114 -3.35 -2.91 -34.70
CA ARG A 114 -3.11 -1.81 -35.65
C ARG A 114 -2.71 -2.28 -37.05
N LEU A 115 -2.24 -3.51 -37.21
CA LEU A 115 -1.84 -4.09 -38.50
C LEU A 115 -3.01 -4.66 -39.29
N ASP A 116 -4.13 -5.01 -38.62
CA ASP A 116 -5.33 -5.56 -39.26
C ASP A 116 -6.22 -4.47 -39.93
N LEU A 117 -5.89 -3.18 -39.74
CA LEU A 117 -6.65 -2.03 -40.23
C LEU A 117 -6.00 -1.30 -41.42
N THR A 118 -4.92 -1.86 -41.99
CA THR A 118 -4.23 -1.37 -43.22
C THR A 118 -4.15 -2.45 -44.27
#